data_AF-A0A968ULU2-F1
#
_entry.id   AF-A0A968ULU2-F1
#
_cell.length_a   1.000
_cell.length_b   1.000
_cell.length_c   1.000
_cell.angle_alpha   90.00
_cell.angle_beta   90.00
_cell.angle_gamma   90.00
#
_symmetry.space_group_name_H-M   'P 1'
#
loop_
_entity.id
_entity.type
_entity.pdbx_description
1 polymer ?
#
loop_
_entity_poly.entity_id
_entity_poly.type
_entity_poly.pdbx_seq_one_letter_code
_entity_poly.pdbx_strand_id
1 'polypeptide(L)' 'MSDDAVVNPVKGKSAPNLAPLAILVSSEGDMNALSRMMGMQQHKRISTSSIYPGKSVSLAGPVIGARMQS' A
#
# COMPACT_ATOMS: atom_id res chain seq x y z
N MET A 1 20.22 28.04 4.65
CA MET A 1 19.41 27.12 5.46
C MET A 1 18.27 26.68 4.56
N SER A 2 18.18 25.38 4.25
CA SER A 2 17.09 24.84 3.43
C SER A 2 15.89 24.62 4.35
N ASP A 3 14.79 25.32 4.11
CA ASP A 3 13.55 25.08 4.83
C ASP A 3 12.97 23.74 4.37
N ASP A 4 13.07 22.73 5.23
CA ASP A 4 12.40 21.45 5.02
C ASP A 4 10.89 21.67 5.20
N ALA A 5 10.18 21.85 4.09
CA ALA A 5 8.73 21.96 4.09
C ALA A 5 8.11 20.58 4.39
N VAL A 6 7.39 20.46 5.50
CA VAL A 6 6.54 19.31 5.78
C VAL A 6 5.32 19.38 4.86
N VAL A 7 5.39 18.72 3.70
CA VAL A 7 4.26 18.54 2.81
C VAL A 7 3.37 17.47 3.43
N ASN A 8 2.18 17.85 3.92
CA ASN A 8 1.14 16.89 4.30
C ASN A 8 0.42 16.45 3.03
N PRO A 9 0.66 15.23 2.50
CA PRO A 9 -0.02 14.79 1.31
C PRO A 9 -1.51 14.67 1.59
N VAL A 10 -2.30 15.53 0.94
CA VAL A 10 -3.74 15.40 0.94
C VAL A 10 -4.14 14.21 0.08
N LYS A 11 -5.13 13.45 0.54
CA LYS A 11 -5.65 12.30 -0.18
C LYS A 11 -6.14 12.72 -1.57
N GLY A 12 -5.50 12.22 -2.62
CA GLY A 12 -5.91 12.49 -4.00
C GLY A 12 -7.30 11.93 -4.32
N LYS A 13 -7.98 12.51 -5.31
CA LYS A 13 -9.37 12.16 -5.71
C LYS A 13 -9.60 10.67 -6.00
N SER A 14 -8.55 9.93 -6.39
CA SER A 14 -8.62 8.50 -6.74
C SER A 14 -7.84 7.59 -5.78
N ALA A 15 -7.37 8.14 -4.66
CA ALA A 15 -6.66 7.39 -3.64
C ALA A 15 -7.60 6.37 -2.98
N PRO A 16 -7.17 5.11 -2.81
CA PRO A 16 -7.99 4.08 -2.19
C PRO A 16 -8.31 4.45 -0.73
N ASN A 17 -9.49 4.05 -0.27
CA ASN A 17 -9.81 4.04 1.15
C ASN A 17 -9.08 2.87 1.80
N LEU A 18 -8.04 3.16 2.57
CA LEU A 18 -7.36 2.17 3.39
C LEU A 18 -8.11 2.01 4.73
N ALA A 19 -7.99 0.83 5.30
CA ALA A 19 -8.43 0.56 6.66
C ALA A 19 -7.54 1.30 7.69
N PRO A 20 -7.96 1.38 8.96
CA PRO A 20 -7.15 1.99 10.02
C PRO A 20 -5.75 1.38 10.20
N LEU A 21 -5.59 0.08 9.88
CA LEU A 21 -4.30 -0.60 9.86
C LEU A 21 -3.91 -0.96 8.42
N ALA A 22 -2.69 -0.64 8.01
CA ALA A 22 -2.11 -1.10 6.75
C ALA A 22 -0.89 -2.00 7.02
N ILE A 23 -0.88 -3.17 6.39
CA ILE A 23 0.27 -4.08 6.40
C ILE A 23 0.96 -3.96 5.05
N LEU A 24 2.23 -3.54 5.09
CA LEU A 24 3.08 -3.44 3.92
C LEU A 24 3.82 -4.76 3.72
N VAL A 25 3.72 -5.32 2.53
CA VAL A 25 4.32 -6.60 2.16
C VAL A 25 5.37 -6.38 1.09
N SER A 26 6.53 -7.02 1.22
CA SER A 26 7.68 -6.82 0.32
C SER A 26 7.66 -7.74 -0.91
N SER A 27 6.96 -8.88 -0.83
CA SER A 27 6.93 -9.90 -1.89
C SER A 27 5.51 -10.21 -2.36
N GLU A 28 5.37 -10.65 -3.61
CA GLU A 28 4.09 -11.13 -4.15
C GLU A 28 3.65 -12.45 -3.50
N GLY A 29 4.60 -13.30 -3.11
CA GLY A 29 4.32 -14.58 -2.45
C GLY A 29 3.63 -14.38 -1.10
N ASP A 30 4.19 -13.52 -0.25
CA ASP A 30 3.61 -13.18 1.05
C ASP A 30 2.28 -12.46 0.89
N MET A 31 2.16 -11.60 -0.12
CA MET A 31 0.91 -10.91 -0.42
C MET A 31 -0.22 -11.89 -0.75
N ASN A 32 0.07 -12.87 -1.59
CA ASN A 32 -0.89 -13.90 -1.98
C ASN A 32 -1.25 -14.83 -0.81
N ALA A 33 -0.29 -15.16 0.05
CA ALA A 33 -0.54 -15.97 1.23
C ALA A 33 -1.44 -15.24 2.25
N LEU A 34 -1.09 -13.99 2.58
CA LEU A 34 -1.84 -13.18 3.53
C LEU A 34 -3.23 -12.83 3.03
N SER A 35 -3.38 -12.47 1.74
CA SER A 35 -4.70 -12.14 1.18
C SER A 35 -5.65 -13.34 1.25
N ARG A 36 -5.16 -14.54 0.94
CA ARG A 36 -5.93 -15.79 1.08
C ARG A 36 -6.28 -16.10 2.53
N MET A 37 -5.30 -16.01 3.43
CA MET A 37 -5.49 -16.28 4.86
C MET A 37 -6.52 -15.33 5.50
N MET A 38 -6.58 -14.08 5.03
CA MET A 38 -7.53 -13.06 5.49
C MET A 38 -8.85 -13.03 4.71
N GLY A 39 -9.04 -13.91 3.72
CA GLY A 39 -10.24 -13.93 2.87
C GLY A 39 -10.41 -12.69 1.98
N MET A 40 -9.32 -11.97 1.68
CA MET A 40 -9.31 -10.77 0.84
C MET A 40 -9.19 -11.14 -0.64
N GLN A 41 -10.29 -11.03 -1.37
CA GLN A 41 -10.38 -11.43 -2.79
C GLN A 41 -10.24 -10.24 -3.75
N GLN A 42 -10.77 -9.08 -3.37
CA GLN A 42 -10.75 -7.88 -4.21
C GLN A 42 -9.49 -7.07 -3.94
N HIS A 43 -8.81 -6.67 -5.01
CA HIS A 43 -7.65 -5.79 -4.95
C HIS A 43 -7.73 -4.71 -6.02
N LYS A 44 -7.03 -3.60 -5.77
CA LYS A 44 -6.78 -2.54 -6.74
C LYS A 44 -5.29 -2.48 -7.00
N ARG A 45 -4.91 -2.53 -8.28
CA ARG A 45 -3.53 -2.30 -8.69
C ARG A 45 -3.24 -0.79 -8.70
N ILE A 46 -2.14 -0.39 -8.07
CA ILE A 46 -1.62 0.98 -8.08
C ILE A 46 -0.14 0.92 -8.49
N SER A 47 0.17 1.40 -9.69
CA SER A 47 1.49 1.28 -10.29
C SER A 47 1.98 -0.18 -10.29
N THR A 48 3.13 -0.46 -9.66
CA THR A 48 3.74 -1.78 -9.52
C THR A 48 3.26 -2.56 -8.29
N SER A 49 2.38 -1.98 -7.47
CA SER A 49 1.85 -2.62 -6.26
C SER A 49 0.36 -2.91 -6.36
N SER A 50 -0.13 -3.78 -5.49
CA SER A 50 -1.54 -4.10 -5.28
C SER A 50 -1.96 -3.70 -3.87
N ILE A 51 -3.22 -3.30 -3.74
CA ILE A 51 -3.83 -2.96 -2.45
C ILE A 51 -5.10 -3.80 -2.31
N TYR A 52 -5.18 -4.56 -1.23
CA TYR A 52 -6.37 -5.27 -0.80
C TYR A 52 -7.03 -4.44 0.30
N PRO A 53 -8.09 -3.68 -0.01
CA PRO A 53 -8.81 -2.91 1.00
C PRO A 53 -9.61 -3.86 1.90
N GLY A 54 -9.58 -3.60 3.21
CA GLY A 54 -10.45 -4.25 4.17
C GLY A 54 -11.10 -3.23 5.09
N LYS A 55 -11.91 -3.71 6.04
CA LYS A 55 -12.60 -2.84 7.01
C LYS A 55 -11.68 -2.42 8.16
N SER A 56 -10.95 -3.38 8.72
CA SER A 56 -10.05 -3.15 9.86
C SER A 56 -8.58 -3.16 9.46
N VAL A 57 -8.23 -3.95 8.45
CA VAL A 57 -6.86 -4.11 7.94
C VAL A 57 -6.86 -4.00 6.42
N SER A 58 -5.85 -3.34 5.86
CA SER A 58 -5.54 -3.33 4.44
C SER A 58 -4.17 -3.99 4.21
N LEU A 59 -4.04 -4.75 3.12
CA LEU A 59 -2.74 -5.24 2.65
C LEU A 59 -2.29 -4.40 1.46
N ALA A 60 -1.02 -4.00 1.43
CA ALA A 60 -0.45 -3.23 0.31
C ALA A 60 0.97 -3.69 -0.04
N GLY A 61 1.26 -3.78 -1.34
CA GLY A 61 2.54 -4.29 -1.86
C GLY A 61 2.40 -5.12 -3.16
N PRO A 62 3.48 -5.73 -3.67
CA PRO A 62 4.82 -5.68 -3.13
C PRO A 62 5.34 -4.25 -3.12
N VAL A 63 5.86 -3.82 -1.97
CA VAL A 63 6.63 -2.59 -1.86
C VAL A 63 8.07 -2.97 -2.21
N ILE A 64 8.40 -2.89 -3.50
CA ILE A 64 9.80 -2.87 -3.90
C ILE A 64 10.31 -1.53 -3.40
N GLY A 65 11.19 -1.55 -2.38
CA GLY A 65 11.78 -0.34 -1.81
C GLY A 65 12.16 0.60 -2.95
N ALA A 66 11.65 1.84 -2.89
CA ALA A 66 11.84 2.82 -3.94
C ALA A 66 13.29 2.76 -4.41
N ARG A 67 13.52 2.44 -5.69
CA ARG A 67 14.87 2.60 -6.24
C ARG A 67 15.22 4.06 -6.02
N MET A 68 16.19 4.33 -5.16
CA MET A 68 16.93 5.58 -5.22
C MET A 68 17.49 5.63 -6.65
N GLN A 69 16.92 6.50 -7.49
CA GLN A 69 17.62 6.91 -8.70
C GLN A 69 18.82 7.70 -8.20
N SER A 70 19.99 7.04 -8.24
CA SER A 70 21.30 7.66 -8.06
C SER A 70 21.60 8.63 -9.19
#